data_AF-A0A2R6BZ66-F1
#
_entry.id   AF-A0A2R6BZ66-F1
#
_cell.length_a   1.000
_cell.length_b   1.000
_cell.length_c   1.000
_cell.angle_alpha   90.00
_cell.angle_beta   90.00
_cell.angle_gamma   90.00
#
_symmetry.space_group_name_H-M   'P 1'
#
loop_
_entity.id
_entity.type
_entity.pdbx_description
1 polymer ?
#
loop_
_entity_poly.entity_id
_entity_poly.type
_entity_poly.pdbx_seq_one_letter_code
_entity_poly.pdbx_strand_id
1 'polypeptide(L)'
;MKDLIKLVDHTQLKAYAALEHIKNLVKEASVFGCYAVCVNPVYLDFVLNTIKQEGLALKACVVADFPLGCSTTELRRFSVENLAKKGCARD
;
A
#
# COMPACT_ATOMS: atom_id res chain seq x y z
N MET A 1 4.43 -18.77 13.98
CA MET A 1 4.84 -17.39 13.65
C MET A 1 4.96 -17.16 12.15
N LYS A 2 5.64 -18.03 11.37
CA LYS A 2 5.76 -17.90 9.91
C LYS A 2 4.43 -17.84 9.14
N ASP A 3 3.36 -18.47 9.63
CA ASP A 3 2.06 -18.37 8.97
C ASP A 3 1.30 -17.08 9.29
N LEU A 4 1.62 -16.43 10.41
CA LEU A 4 0.99 -15.18 10.82
C LEU A 4 1.48 -14.00 9.98
N ILE A 5 2.74 -14.01 9.55
CA ILE A 5 3.30 -12.91 8.75
C ILE A 5 2.59 -12.74 7.40
N LYS A 6 2.06 -13.84 6.85
CA LYS A 6 1.25 -13.85 5.61
C LYS A 6 -0.13 -13.21 5.77
N LEU A 7 -0.47 -12.72 6.96
CA LEU A 7 -1.68 -11.95 7.26
C LEU A 7 -1.37 -10.48 7.55
N VAL A 8 -0.10 -10.09 7.50
CA VAL A 8 0.36 -8.74 7.86
C VAL A 8 0.45 -7.85 6.63
N ASP A 9 -0.14 -6.66 6.76
CA ASP A 9 0.08 -5.54 5.86
C ASP A 9 1.19 -4.65 6.46
N HIS A 10 2.41 -4.72 5.90
CA HIS A 10 3.52 -3.91 6.40
C HIS A 10 3.28 -2.45 6.04
N THR A 11 3.20 -1.58 7.05
CA THR A 11 2.55 -0.26 6.89
C THR A 11 3.52 0.91 7.06
N GLN A 12 3.48 1.87 6.13
CA GLN A 12 4.12 3.18 6.26
C GLN A 12 3.16 4.30 5.85
N LEU A 13 2.64 5.02 6.85
CA LEU A 13 1.70 6.12 6.67
C LEU A 13 2.15 7.44 7.34
N LYS A 14 3.40 7.52 7.81
CA LYS A 14 3.93 8.77 8.39
C LYS A 14 3.87 9.88 7.33
N ALA A 15 3.37 11.05 7.73
CA ALA A 15 3.22 12.20 6.84
C ALA A 15 4.56 12.68 6.22
N TYR A 16 5.68 12.40 6.89
CA TYR A 16 7.03 12.75 6.46
C TYR A 16 7.78 11.59 5.77
N ALA A 17 7.11 10.49 5.45
CA ALA A 17 7.75 9.36 4.78
C ALA A 17 8.19 9.77 3.36
N ALA A 18 9.49 9.92 3.12
CA ALA A 18 10.08 9.97 1.77
C ALA A 18 10.03 8.62 1.03
N LEU A 19 10.25 8.65 -0.29
CA LEU A 19 10.27 7.47 -1.17
C LEU A 19 11.23 6.37 -0.69
N GLU A 20 12.38 6.72 -0.12
CA GLU A 20 13.34 5.75 0.44
C GLU A 20 12.75 4.91 1.57
N HIS A 21 11.85 5.48 2.38
CA HIS A 21 11.15 4.71 3.41
C HIS A 21 10.19 3.68 2.79
N ILE A 22 9.60 4.00 1.64
CA ILE A 22 8.70 3.09 0.92
C ILE A 22 9.48 1.98 0.23
N LYS A 23 10.67 2.28 -0.32
CA LYS A 23 11.60 1.26 -0.82
C LYS A 23 11.97 0.25 0.27
N ASN A 24 12.34 0.75 1.46
CA ASN A 24 12.67 -0.09 2.59
C ASN A 24 11.47 -0.92 3.05
N LEU A 25 10.27 -0.33 3.10
CA LEU A 25 9.03 -1.04 3.41
C LEU A 25 8.78 -2.23 2.48
N VAL A 26 8.87 -2.03 1.16
CA VAL A 26 8.65 -3.09 0.17
C VAL A 26 9.70 -4.19 0.31
N LYS A 27 10.96 -3.81 0.49
CA LYS A 27 12.06 -4.76 0.71
C LYS A 27 11.84 -5.61 1.96
N GLU A 28 11.54 -4.99 3.09
CA GLU A 28 11.27 -5.68 4.35
C GLU A 28 10.06 -6.62 4.24
N ALA A 29 8.96 -6.13 3.66
CA ALA A 29 7.75 -6.92 3.46
C ALA A 29 8.03 -8.17 2.61
N SER A 30 8.84 -8.03 1.56
CA SER A 30 9.26 -9.15 0.71
C SER A 30 10.11 -10.15 1.48
N VAL A 31 11.12 -9.69 2.23
CA VAL A 31 12.01 -10.55 3.02
C VAL A 31 11.24 -11.33 4.10
N PHE A 32 10.26 -10.70 4.75
CA PHE A 32 9.46 -11.34 5.78
C PHE A 32 8.33 -12.20 5.23
N GLY A 33 7.97 -12.05 3.95
CA GLY A 33 6.84 -12.76 3.35
C GLY A 33 5.49 -12.22 3.84
N CYS A 34 5.38 -10.90 4.01
CA CYS A 34 4.13 -10.23 4.35
C CYS A 34 3.07 -10.41 3.26
N TYR A 35 1.81 -10.15 3.59
CA TYR A 35 0.72 -10.22 2.62
C TYR A 35 0.75 -9.05 1.64
N ALA A 36 0.88 -7.84 2.19
CA ALA A 36 0.83 -6.60 1.45
C ALA A 36 1.73 -5.54 2.06
N VAL A 37 1.90 -4.44 1.34
CA VAL A 37 2.36 -3.17 1.89
C VAL A 37 1.22 -2.16 1.91
N CYS A 38 1.10 -1.39 2.99
CA CYS A 38 0.11 -0.32 3.13
C CYS A 38 0.79 1.05 3.09
N VAL A 39 0.40 1.91 2.13
CA VAL A 39 1.04 3.21 1.89
C VAL A 39 0.02 4.32 1.60
N ASN A 40 0.48 5.58 1.68
CA ASN A 40 -0.30 6.72 1.19
C ASN A 40 -0.46 6.67 -0.36
N PRO A 41 -1.60 7.14 -0.92
CA PRO A 41 -1.92 7.04 -2.34
C PRO A 41 -0.83 7.52 -3.32
N VAL A 42 -0.05 8.53 -2.94
CA VAL A 42 1.03 9.09 -3.76
C VAL A 42 2.10 8.06 -4.13
N TYR A 43 2.25 6.98 -3.35
CA TYR A 43 3.23 5.93 -3.57
C TYR A 43 2.68 4.71 -4.32
N LEU A 44 1.40 4.68 -4.68
CA LEU A 44 0.76 3.52 -5.30
C LEU A 44 1.48 3.08 -6.59
N ASP A 45 1.71 4.03 -7.50
CA ASP A 45 2.31 3.73 -8.80
C ASP A 45 3.75 3.20 -8.63
N PHE A 46 4.50 3.73 -7.65
CA PHE A 46 5.82 3.21 -7.30
C PHE A 46 5.75 1.76 -6.81
N VAL A 47 4.90 1.49 -5.81
CA VAL A 47 4.76 0.16 -5.21
C VAL A 47 4.33 -0.89 -6.24
N LEU A 48 3.31 -0.60 -7.06
CA LEU A 48 2.84 -1.52 -8.09
C LEU A 48 3.93 -1.83 -9.11
N ASN A 49 4.67 -0.82 -9.56
CA ASN A 49 5.77 -1.01 -10.49
C ASN A 49 6.88 -1.87 -9.89
N THR A 50 7.28 -1.60 -8.64
CA THR A 50 8.32 -2.39 -7.95
C THR A 50 7.89 -3.84 -7.79
N ILE A 51 6.68 -4.10 -7.28
CA ILE A 51 6.15 -5.46 -7.11
C ILE A 51 6.16 -6.22 -8.44
N LYS A 52 5.69 -5.58 -9.51
CA LYS A 52 5.65 -6.18 -10.85
C LYS A 52 7.04 -6.44 -11.42
N GLN A 53 7.95 -5.46 -11.33
CA GLN A 53 9.29 -5.54 -11.91
C GLN A 53 10.16 -6.58 -11.19
N GLU A 54 10.01 -6.71 -9.87
CA GLU A 54 10.80 -7.64 -9.06
C GLU A 54 10.10 -9.01 -8.87
N GLY A 55 8.87 -9.18 -9.37
CA GLY A 55 8.13 -10.43 -9.27
C GLY A 55 7.77 -10.81 -7.82
N LEU A 56 7.47 -9.80 -6.99
CA LEU A 56 7.22 -10.00 -5.56
C LEU A 56 5.82 -10.58 -5.30
N ALA A 57 5.73 -11.54 -4.38
CA ALA A 57 4.46 -12.07 -3.89
C ALA A 57 3.82 -11.13 -2.83
N LEU A 58 3.70 -9.84 -3.15
CA LEU A 58 3.13 -8.80 -2.31
C LEU A 58 1.92 -8.17 -3.00
N LYS A 59 0.94 -7.74 -2.21
CA LYS A 59 -0.15 -6.86 -2.68
C LYS A 59 0.11 -5.40 -2.31
N ALA A 60 -0.53 -4.49 -3.03
CA ALA A 60 -0.53 -3.06 -2.71
C ALA A 60 -1.85 -2.69 -2.03
N CYS A 61 -1.77 -2.26 -0.77
CA CYS A 61 -2.85 -1.66 -0.01
C CYS A 61 -2.61 -0.15 0.07
N VAL A 62 -3.66 0.66 -0.10
CA VAL A 62 -3.57 2.12 0.08
C VAL A 62 -4.74 2.64 0.86
N VAL A 63 -4.48 3.63 1.70
CA VAL A 63 -5.52 4.34 2.45
C VAL A 63 -6.21 5.38 1.56
N ALA A 64 -7.50 5.62 1.79
CA ALA A 64 -8.25 6.70 1.15
C ALA A 64 -8.82 7.62 2.22
N ASP A 65 -8.70 8.94 2.02
CA ASP A 65 -9.17 9.96 2.97
C ASP A 65 -8.54 9.87 4.37
N PHE A 66 -7.34 9.32 4.48
CA PHE A 66 -6.54 9.24 5.71
C PHE A 66 -5.64 10.47 5.86
N PRO A 67 -5.32 10.94 7.08
CA PRO A 67 -5.75 10.40 8.37
C PRO A 67 -7.08 10.93 8.89
N LEU A 68 -7.58 12.04 8.34
CA LEU A 68 -8.66 12.80 8.97
C LEU A 68 -10.05 12.21 8.70
N GLY A 69 -10.28 11.62 7.52
CA GLY A 69 -11.59 11.06 7.18
C GLY A 69 -12.70 12.12 7.08
N CYS A 70 -12.35 13.37 6.76
CA CYS A 70 -13.28 14.50 6.79
C CYS A 70 -13.79 14.92 5.41
N SER A 71 -13.44 14.19 4.34
CA SER A 71 -13.98 14.48 3.00
C SER A 71 -15.46 14.11 2.91
N THR A 72 -16.18 14.72 1.96
CA THR A 72 -17.56 14.31 1.65
C THR A 72 -17.60 12.88 1.10
N THR A 73 -18.77 12.25 1.18
CA THR A 73 -18.99 10.90 0.65
C THR A 73 -18.62 10.81 -0.84
N GLU A 74 -18.96 11.84 -1.63
CA GLU A 74 -18.68 11.91 -3.06
C GLU A 74 -17.18 11.89 -3.34
N LEU A 75 -16.40 12.70 -2.61
CA LEU A 75 -14.94 12.75 -2.77
C LEU A 75 -14.26 11.47 -2.31
N ARG A 76 -14.69 10.90 -1.17
CA ARG A 76 -14.16 9.62 -0.69
C ARG A 76 -14.44 8.49 -1.69
N ARG A 77 -15.67 8.42 -2.21
CA ARG A 77 -16.06 7.45 -3.23
C ARG A 77 -15.19 7.56 -4.48
N PHE A 78 -15.05 8.77 -5.01
CA PHE A 78 -14.20 9.02 -6.18
C PHE A 78 -12.75 8.55 -5.94
N SER A 79 -12.18 8.87 -4.78
CA SER A 79 -10.83 8.44 -4.41
C SER A 79 -10.69 6.92 -4.41
N VAL A 80 -11.61 6.21 -3.75
CA VAL A 80 -11.61 4.74 -3.69
C VAL A 80 -11.75 4.11 -5.08
N GLU A 81 -12.70 4.58 -5.89
CA GLU A 81 -12.91 4.07 -7.26
C GLU A 81 -11.67 4.29 -8.15
N ASN A 82 -11.01 5.44 -8.01
CA ASN A 82 -9.78 5.74 -8.74
C ASN A 82 -8.62 4.82 -8.33
N LEU A 83 -8.44 4.59 -7.02
CA LEU A 83 -7.37 3.73 -6.50
C LEU A 83 -7.59 2.26 -6.90
N ALA A 84 -8.84 1.79 -6.87
CA ALA A 84 -9.20 0.46 -7.34
C ALA A 84 -8.88 0.28 -8.84
N LYS A 85 -9.25 1.26 -9.69
CA LYS A 85 -8.93 1.25 -11.13
C LYS A 85 -7.44 1.21 -11.41
N LYS A 86 -6.61 1.84 -10.57
CA LYS A 86 -5.15 1.81 -10.67
C LYS A 86 -4.53 0.46 -10.30
N GLY A 87 -5.30 -0.48 -9.77
CA GLY A 87 -4.82 -1.80 -9.37
C GLY A 87 -4.48 -1.92 -7.88
N CYS A 88 -4.96 -1.00 -7.03
CA CYS A 88 -5.04 -1.30 -5.60
C CYS A 88 -6.08 -2.39 -5.40
N ALA A 89 -5.63 -3.57 -4.97
CA ALA A 89 -6.47 -4.75 -4.82
C ALA A 89 -5.99 -5.58 -3.63
N ARG A 90 -6.93 -5.97 -2.75
CA ARG A 90 -6.69 -6.92 -1.65
C ARG A 90 -7.06 -8.35 -2.06
N ASP A 91 -7.77 -8.51 -3.16
CA ASP A 91 -8.37 -9.73 -3.70
C ASP A 91 -7.36 -10.69 -4.32
#